data_AF-A0A9E3QKW4-F1
#
_entry.id   AF-A0A9E3QKW4-F1
#
_cell.length_a   1.000
_cell.length_b   1.000
_cell.length_c   1.000
_cell.angle_alpha   90.00
_cell.angle_beta   90.00
_cell.angle_gamma   90.00
#
_symmetry.space_group_name_H-M   'P 1'
#
loop_
_entity.id
_entity.type
_entity.pdbx_description
1 polymer ?
#
loop_
_entity_poly.entity_id
_entity_poly.type
_entity_poly.pdbx_seq_one_letter_code
_entity_poly.pdbx_strand_id
1 'polypeptide(L)'
;MDRAPHRRPRAFRPAAEPCEARVTLSHSAAADPVAHVLHLPGVAHPVRPNTPVLPFGEPSATATFIDPSARIDQGKRIVIGHQTYVAPYATLDGSHGYIRIGGASAILDNARLVANSARNRTLTGITIGDRVVIAQGARVFGQSTIGAYGPGAEPVYIGPNAIIDGATIAPGAFVSALARVGPGITVPAGLKVLPGANITTEAEATNPALGKVAKITAADLAVLSEELMVNPALASGYTSVYQGSSATGASPGVTTSGIFNGALNTVEGTSREPGPRLVSFEPKAIGPQFLVPHRGVVVEGLFTGFRARVIGQAIFHEKAAQVAHRLGRSDSIRADVGQPLTFQPIGRLGNAVSIHAPLKGSLTVGPNFRADDRAVILGGPNAIFGANVHIGAGAVVAQSSLGNNVTIGPSAYVAGSTLPANTVVPPGAIVINNRVMGTVQS
;
A
#
# COMPACT_ATOMS: atom_id res chain seq x y z
N MET A 1 -39.44 -13.44 -34.50
CA MET A 1 -38.11 -13.80 -33.96
C MET A 1 -37.59 -12.59 -33.21
N ASP A 2 -37.95 -12.47 -31.94
CA ASP A 2 -37.53 -11.36 -31.08
C ASP A 2 -36.07 -11.56 -30.66
N ARG A 3 -35.19 -10.65 -31.11
CA ARG A 3 -33.82 -10.57 -30.61
C ARG A 3 -33.85 -9.95 -29.23
N ALA A 4 -33.59 -10.77 -28.22
CA ALA A 4 -33.40 -10.32 -26.84
C ALA A 4 -32.31 -9.22 -26.78
N PRO A 5 -32.52 -8.14 -26.02
CA PRO A 5 -31.55 -7.06 -25.92
C PRO A 5 -30.27 -7.54 -25.25
N HIS A 6 -29.14 -7.29 -25.92
CA HIS A 6 -27.80 -7.51 -25.37
C HIS A 6 -27.69 -6.86 -23.98
N ARG A 7 -27.52 -7.70 -22.95
CA ARG A 7 -27.10 -7.26 -21.62
C ARG A 7 -25.81 -6.45 -21.78
N ARG A 8 -25.86 -5.15 -21.50
CA ARG A 8 -24.67 -4.32 -21.34
C ARG A 8 -23.72 -5.01 -20.35
N PRO A 9 -22.42 -5.16 -20.66
CA PRO A 9 -21.47 -5.64 -19.68
C PRO A 9 -21.52 -4.70 -18.48
N ARG A 10 -21.69 -5.26 -17.28
CA ARG A 10 -21.62 -4.48 -16.03
C ARG A 10 -20.23 -3.83 -16.02
N ALA A 11 -20.18 -2.50 -16.11
CA ALA A 11 -18.96 -1.75 -15.83
C ALA A 11 -18.39 -2.28 -14.50
N PHE A 12 -17.10 -2.59 -14.49
CA PHE A 12 -16.39 -2.96 -13.27
C PHE A 12 -16.66 -1.89 -12.22
N ARG A 13 -17.33 -2.28 -11.13
CA ARG A 13 -17.44 -1.45 -9.93
C ARG A 13 -16.31 -1.91 -9.01
N PRO A 14 -15.33 -1.05 -8.67
CA PRO A 14 -14.39 -1.34 -7.61
C PRO A 14 -15.14 -1.87 -6.38
N ALA A 15 -14.56 -2.83 -5.67
CA ALA A 15 -15.14 -3.38 -4.44
C ALA A 15 -14.97 -2.43 -3.24
N ALA A 16 -14.30 -1.29 -3.43
CA ALA A 16 -14.42 -0.14 -2.55
C ALA A 16 -15.90 0.28 -2.54
N GLU A 17 -16.43 0.59 -1.36
CA GLU A 17 -17.83 0.96 -1.17
C GLU A 17 -18.30 1.94 -2.26
N PRO A 18 -19.60 1.92 -2.66
CA PRO A 18 -20.17 3.06 -3.37
C PRO A 18 -19.90 4.28 -2.50
N CYS A 19 -18.90 5.05 -2.88
CA CYS A 19 -18.54 6.35 -2.35
C CYS A 19 -19.80 7.01 -1.79
N GLU A 20 -19.91 7.07 -0.45
CA GLU A 20 -21.18 7.24 0.26
C GLU A 20 -22.08 8.24 -0.48
N ALA A 21 -23.32 7.81 -0.73
CA ALA A 21 -24.35 8.68 -1.29
C ALA A 21 -24.38 9.97 -0.47
N ARG A 22 -23.93 11.08 -1.09
CA ARG A 22 -23.92 12.47 -0.59
C ARG A 22 -24.63 12.63 0.75
N VAL A 23 -23.91 12.50 1.86
CA VAL A 23 -24.42 12.99 3.14
C VAL A 23 -24.04 14.46 3.21
N THR A 24 -24.99 15.30 2.82
CA THR A 24 -25.02 16.73 3.15
C THR A 24 -24.81 16.94 4.65
N LEU A 25 -24.19 18.06 5.01
CA LEU A 25 -23.75 18.54 6.34
C LEU A 25 -24.81 18.63 7.46
N SER A 26 -25.85 17.82 7.46
CA SER A 26 -26.87 17.80 8.50
C SER A 26 -27.17 16.35 8.84
N HIS A 27 -26.65 15.90 9.98
CA HIS A 27 -27.27 15.00 10.96
C HIS A 27 -26.20 14.80 12.05
N SER A 28 -26.23 15.71 13.02
CA SER A 28 -25.60 15.56 14.32
C SER A 28 -26.27 14.38 15.04
N ALA A 29 -25.67 13.19 14.93
CA ALA A 29 -25.95 12.11 15.86
C ALA A 29 -25.18 12.38 17.17
N ALA A 30 -25.75 11.89 18.28
CA ALA A 30 -25.28 12.07 19.66
C ALA A 30 -23.76 12.02 19.85
N ALA A 31 -23.27 12.72 20.89
CA ALA A 31 -21.85 12.81 21.24
C ALA A 31 -21.15 11.45 21.12
N ASP A 32 -20.28 11.33 20.13
CA ASP A 32 -19.50 10.11 19.91
C ASP A 32 -18.57 9.93 21.12
N PRO A 33 -18.64 8.81 21.87
CA PRO A 33 -17.77 8.57 23.02
C PRO A 33 -16.28 8.62 22.66
N VAL A 34 -15.92 8.51 21.38
CA VAL A 34 -14.54 8.62 20.88
C VAL A 34 -14.15 10.06 20.52
N ALA A 35 -15.05 11.04 20.63
CA ALA A 35 -14.79 12.43 20.23
C ALA A 35 -13.49 12.99 20.87
N HIS A 36 -13.24 12.72 22.15
CA HIS A 36 -12.04 13.20 22.84
C HIS A 36 -10.71 12.63 22.28
N VAL A 37 -10.71 11.44 21.67
CA VAL A 37 -9.52 10.83 21.03
C VAL A 37 -9.34 11.33 19.59
N LEU A 38 -10.44 11.75 18.95
CA LEU A 38 -10.49 12.13 17.53
C LEU A 38 -10.44 13.66 17.30
N HIS A 39 -10.74 14.48 18.31
CA HIS A 39 -10.72 15.96 18.20
C HIS A 39 -9.37 16.52 18.65
N LEU A 40 -8.34 16.35 17.82
CA LEU A 40 -7.03 16.97 18.03
C LEU A 40 -6.70 17.94 16.90
N PRO A 41 -5.93 19.00 17.17
CA PRO A 41 -5.44 19.88 16.11
C PRO A 41 -4.61 19.07 15.10
N GLY A 42 -4.79 19.35 13.81
CA GLY A 42 -3.96 18.78 12.75
C GLY A 42 -4.29 17.36 12.31
N VAL A 43 -5.49 16.86 12.64
CA VAL A 43 -6.03 15.62 12.07
C VAL A 43 -7.39 15.89 11.42
N ALA A 44 -7.77 15.08 10.44
CA ALA A 44 -9.06 15.19 9.78
C ALA A 44 -9.70 13.84 9.50
N HIS A 45 -11.03 13.85 9.36
CA HIS A 45 -11.82 12.65 9.06
C HIS A 45 -11.87 12.39 7.55
N PRO A 46 -11.57 11.16 7.08
CA PRO A 46 -11.68 10.76 5.68
C PRO A 46 -13.15 10.52 5.27
N VAL A 47 -13.98 11.54 5.42
CA VAL A 47 -15.39 11.57 4.99
C VAL A 47 -15.53 12.54 3.82
N ARG A 48 -16.44 12.27 2.88
CA ARG A 48 -16.69 13.19 1.76
C ARG A 48 -17.12 14.57 2.30
N PRO A 49 -16.59 15.67 1.74
CA PRO A 49 -15.82 15.77 0.49
C PRO A 49 -14.30 15.52 0.61
N ASN A 50 -13.77 15.19 1.78
CA ASN A 50 -12.32 15.05 2.08
C ASN A 50 -11.64 13.80 1.50
N THR A 51 -12.14 13.28 0.39
CA THR A 51 -11.52 12.16 -0.33
C THR A 51 -11.53 12.52 -1.81
N PRO A 52 -10.37 12.46 -2.50
CA PRO A 52 -9.09 11.88 -2.09
C PRO A 52 -8.16 12.78 -1.26
N VAL A 53 -8.46 14.07 -1.08
CA VAL A 53 -7.58 15.01 -0.36
C VAL A 53 -8.17 15.40 0.99
N LEU A 54 -7.34 15.31 2.03
CA LEU A 54 -7.74 15.45 3.43
C LEU A 54 -6.83 16.47 4.17
N PRO A 55 -7.39 17.55 4.75
CA PRO A 55 -8.72 18.11 4.49
C PRO A 55 -8.96 18.47 3.02
N PHE A 56 -10.23 18.50 2.58
CA PHE A 56 -10.53 19.03 1.25
C PHE A 56 -10.12 20.51 1.16
N GLY A 57 -9.48 20.89 0.06
CA GLY A 57 -9.01 22.26 -0.12
C GLY A 57 -7.68 22.61 0.56
N GLU A 58 -7.04 21.64 1.21
CA GLU A 58 -5.74 21.83 1.86
C GLU A 58 -4.62 21.92 0.80
N PRO A 59 -3.63 22.83 0.96
CA PRO A 59 -2.46 22.87 0.07
C PRO A 59 -1.72 21.54 0.02
N SER A 60 -1.17 21.19 -1.15
CA SER A 60 -0.46 19.92 -1.35
C SER A 60 0.72 19.70 -0.40
N ALA A 61 1.38 20.77 0.05
CA ALA A 61 2.49 20.68 0.99
C ALA A 61 2.10 20.11 2.37
N THR A 62 0.82 20.20 2.77
CA THR A 62 0.32 19.78 4.09
C THR A 62 -0.80 18.75 4.01
N ALA A 63 -1.42 18.59 2.85
CA ALA A 63 -2.52 17.67 2.66
C ALA A 63 -2.12 16.20 2.80
N THR A 64 -3.10 15.40 3.22
CA THR A 64 -3.07 13.94 3.14
C THR A 64 -3.74 13.50 1.86
N PHE A 65 -3.15 12.51 1.18
CA PHE A 65 -3.72 11.90 0.00
C PHE A 65 -4.18 10.48 0.29
N ILE A 66 -5.42 10.19 -0.08
CA ILE A 66 -6.04 8.88 -0.02
C ILE A 66 -6.34 8.43 -1.44
N ASP A 67 -5.67 7.39 -1.91
CA ASP A 67 -5.93 6.84 -3.23
C ASP A 67 -7.42 6.48 -3.37
N PRO A 68 -8.10 6.85 -4.48
CA PRO A 68 -9.52 6.58 -4.67
C PRO A 68 -9.94 5.11 -4.57
N SER A 69 -8.99 4.17 -4.73
CA SER A 69 -9.25 2.74 -4.58
C SER A 69 -9.15 2.21 -3.16
N ALA A 70 -8.69 3.04 -2.21
CA ALA A 70 -8.70 2.70 -0.78
C ALA A 70 -10.14 2.53 -0.28
N ARG A 71 -10.31 1.67 0.73
CA ARG A 71 -11.58 1.38 1.37
C ARG A 71 -11.59 1.98 2.78
N ILE A 72 -12.59 2.81 3.05
CA ILE A 72 -12.76 3.50 4.33
C ILE A 72 -14.14 3.15 4.88
N ASP A 73 -14.21 2.24 5.85
CA ASP A 73 -15.46 1.88 6.51
C ASP A 73 -15.62 2.71 7.80
N GLN A 74 -16.74 3.44 7.95
CA GLN A 74 -17.01 4.35 9.08
C GLN A 74 -15.97 5.48 9.24
N GLY A 75 -15.75 6.28 8.19
CA GLY A 75 -14.77 7.38 8.18
C GLY A 75 -14.88 8.41 9.32
N LYS A 76 -16.06 8.58 9.95
CA LYS A 76 -16.24 9.44 11.13
C LYS A 76 -15.48 8.95 12.38
N ARG A 77 -15.13 7.65 12.43
CA ARG A 77 -14.36 7.04 13.53
C ARG A 77 -12.87 6.91 13.20
N ILE A 78 -12.45 7.51 12.09
CA ILE A 78 -11.09 7.48 11.59
C ILE A 78 -10.61 8.92 11.55
N VAL A 79 -9.41 9.18 12.04
CA VAL A 79 -8.72 10.45 11.85
C VAL A 79 -7.31 10.22 11.35
N ILE A 80 -6.89 11.06 10.41
CA ILE A 80 -5.58 10.97 9.76
C ILE A 80 -4.90 12.33 9.85
N GLY A 81 -3.65 12.34 10.31
CA GLY A 81 -2.80 13.53 10.35
C GLY A 81 -2.33 13.96 8.98
N HIS A 82 -1.77 15.16 8.90
CA HIS A 82 -1.24 15.78 7.68
C HIS A 82 -0.13 14.98 6.98
N GLN A 83 0.07 15.24 5.68
CA GLN A 83 1.14 14.65 4.87
C GLN A 83 1.18 13.11 4.88
N THR A 84 0.04 12.48 5.13
CA THR A 84 -0.08 11.01 5.12
C THR A 84 -0.40 10.53 3.71
N TYR A 85 0.17 9.39 3.34
CA TYR A 85 -0.15 8.71 2.09
C TYR A 85 -0.91 7.41 2.39
N VAL A 86 -2.15 7.31 1.91
CA VAL A 86 -2.94 6.08 1.94
C VAL A 86 -3.01 5.53 0.52
N ALA A 87 -2.29 4.43 0.30
CA ALA A 87 -2.02 3.86 -1.02
C ALA A 87 -3.20 3.02 -1.55
N PRO A 88 -3.11 2.54 -2.80
CA PRO A 88 -4.17 1.77 -3.44
C PRO A 88 -4.63 0.56 -2.63
N TYR A 89 -5.96 0.38 -2.58
CA TYR A 89 -6.63 -0.74 -1.90
C TYR A 89 -6.31 -0.93 -0.41
N ALA A 90 -5.65 0.03 0.24
CA ALA A 90 -5.56 0.07 1.69
C ALA A 90 -6.97 0.06 2.30
N THR A 91 -7.17 -0.67 3.38
CA THR A 91 -8.47 -0.78 4.06
C THR A 91 -8.36 -0.24 5.48
N LEU A 92 -9.16 0.79 5.79
CA LEU A 92 -9.32 1.34 7.13
C LEU A 92 -10.75 1.04 7.61
N ASP A 93 -10.90 0.11 8.57
CA ASP A 93 -12.20 -0.32 9.08
C ASP A 93 -12.41 0.14 10.54
N GLY A 94 -13.17 1.24 10.69
CA GLY A 94 -13.58 1.82 11.97
C GLY A 94 -14.90 1.28 12.51
N SER A 95 -15.47 0.22 11.94
CA SER A 95 -16.85 -0.22 12.24
C SER A 95 -17.10 -0.58 13.70
N HIS A 96 -16.07 -1.08 14.39
CA HIS A 96 -16.19 -1.60 15.77
C HIS A 96 -15.18 -0.96 16.74
N GLY A 97 -14.63 0.20 16.40
CA GLY A 97 -13.62 0.90 17.20
C GLY A 97 -13.24 2.23 16.58
N TYR A 98 -12.02 2.69 16.83
CA TYR A 98 -11.47 3.88 16.18
C TYR A 98 -10.09 3.62 15.56
N ILE A 99 -9.74 4.43 14.57
CA ILE A 99 -8.40 4.43 13.98
C ILE A 99 -7.88 5.86 14.02
N ARG A 100 -6.72 6.05 14.64
CA ARG A 100 -6.00 7.31 14.62
C ARG A 100 -4.64 7.09 13.98
N ILE A 101 -4.33 7.92 12.98
CA ILE A 101 -3.06 7.89 12.24
C ILE A 101 -2.41 9.26 12.36
N GLY A 102 -1.17 9.30 12.83
CA GLY A 102 -0.38 10.52 12.93
C GLY A 102 0.10 11.04 11.57
N GLY A 103 0.74 12.20 11.58
CA GLY A 103 1.22 12.87 10.38
C GLY A 103 2.46 12.23 9.77
N ALA A 104 2.71 12.53 8.49
CA ALA A 104 3.84 12.02 7.72
C ALA A 104 3.98 10.48 7.76
N SER A 105 2.85 9.78 7.91
CA SER A 105 2.78 8.32 7.93
C SER A 105 2.39 7.77 6.55
N ALA A 106 2.54 6.46 6.37
CA ALA A 106 2.17 5.80 5.13
C ALA A 106 1.42 4.49 5.40
N ILE A 107 0.26 4.32 4.78
CA ILE A 107 -0.51 3.07 4.78
C ILE A 107 -0.48 2.53 3.36
N LEU A 108 0.37 1.53 3.11
CA LEU A 108 0.73 1.12 1.75
C LEU A 108 -0.23 0.08 1.17
N ASP A 109 0.03 -0.30 -0.08
CA ASP A 109 -0.87 -1.05 -0.94
C ASP A 109 -1.42 -2.31 -0.27
N ASN A 110 -2.75 -2.48 -0.30
CA ASN A 110 -3.45 -3.60 0.33
C ASN A 110 -3.23 -3.76 1.86
N ALA A 111 -2.60 -2.80 2.54
CA ALA A 111 -2.51 -2.81 4.00
C ALA A 111 -3.90 -2.70 4.62
N ARG A 112 -4.11 -3.34 5.77
CA ARG A 112 -5.43 -3.42 6.41
C ARG A 112 -5.36 -3.10 7.89
N LEU A 113 -6.06 -2.06 8.29
CA LEU A 113 -6.26 -1.67 9.69
C LEU A 113 -7.71 -1.98 10.07
N VAL A 114 -7.91 -2.79 11.11
CA VAL A 114 -9.24 -3.11 11.64
C VAL A 114 -9.27 -2.77 13.13
N ALA A 115 -10.03 -1.73 13.48
CA ALA A 115 -10.00 -1.15 14.83
C ALA A 115 -10.34 -2.14 15.96
N ASN A 116 -11.15 -3.15 15.66
CA ASN A 116 -11.55 -4.19 16.62
C ASN A 116 -12.02 -5.42 15.84
N SER A 117 -11.11 -6.37 15.62
CA SER A 117 -11.40 -7.63 14.92
C SER A 117 -12.31 -8.55 15.74
N ALA A 118 -12.20 -8.50 17.07
CA ALA A 118 -12.99 -9.30 18.01
C ALA A 118 -14.46 -8.84 18.12
N ARG A 119 -14.79 -7.65 17.62
CA ARG A 119 -16.11 -7.00 17.75
C ARG A 119 -16.61 -6.90 19.21
N ASN A 120 -15.68 -6.87 20.16
CA ASN A 120 -16.02 -6.73 21.57
C ASN A 120 -16.61 -5.34 21.82
N ARG A 121 -17.55 -5.23 22.77
CA ARG A 121 -18.28 -3.98 23.06
C ARG A 121 -17.42 -2.87 23.69
N THR A 122 -16.22 -3.21 24.15
CA THR A 122 -15.24 -2.23 24.64
C THR A 122 -14.69 -1.45 23.46
N LEU A 123 -14.74 -0.12 23.53
CA LEU A 123 -14.13 0.78 22.55
C LEU A 123 -12.60 0.62 22.58
N THR A 124 -12.11 -0.33 21.79
CA THR A 124 -10.69 -0.49 21.45
C THR A 124 -10.43 0.15 20.09
N GLY A 125 -9.19 0.49 19.82
CA GLY A 125 -8.83 1.10 18.56
C GLY A 125 -7.40 0.80 18.14
N ILE A 126 -7.02 1.43 17.04
CA ILE A 126 -5.65 1.46 16.55
C ILE A 126 -5.15 2.89 16.69
N THR A 127 -4.02 3.06 17.36
CA THR A 127 -3.27 4.31 17.41
C THR A 127 -1.95 4.12 16.67
N ILE A 128 -1.78 4.87 15.60
CA ILE A 128 -0.55 4.95 14.82
C ILE A 128 -0.02 6.36 14.99
N GLY A 129 1.21 6.47 15.50
CA GLY A 129 1.91 7.73 15.71
C GLY A 129 2.29 8.46 14.43
N ASP A 130 3.14 9.46 14.57
CA ASP A 130 3.73 10.18 13.44
C ASP A 130 4.87 9.35 12.83
N ARG A 131 5.12 9.51 11.52
CA ARG A 131 6.26 8.89 10.81
C ARG A 131 6.28 7.36 10.91
N VAL A 132 5.11 6.73 10.80
CA VAL A 132 4.96 5.27 10.78
C VAL A 132 4.70 4.80 9.35
N VAL A 133 5.39 3.73 8.95
CA VAL A 133 5.14 3.05 7.67
C VAL A 133 4.50 1.70 7.94
N ILE A 134 3.26 1.52 7.46
CA ILE A 134 2.56 0.24 7.39
C ILE A 134 2.66 -0.26 5.94
N ALA A 135 3.57 -1.21 5.70
CA ALA A 135 3.91 -1.67 4.37
C ALA A 135 2.83 -2.58 3.75
N GLN A 136 3.11 -3.01 2.52
CA GLN A 136 2.11 -3.63 1.64
C GLN A 136 1.58 -4.94 2.20
N GLY A 137 0.26 -5.08 2.20
CA GLY A 137 -0.43 -6.24 2.74
C GLY A 137 -0.28 -6.46 4.26
N ALA A 138 0.41 -5.56 4.96
CA ALA A 138 0.52 -5.62 6.42
C ALA A 138 -0.86 -5.47 7.06
N ARG A 139 -1.07 -6.15 8.19
CA ARG A 139 -2.35 -6.20 8.89
C ARG A 139 -2.18 -5.76 10.32
N VAL A 140 -3.02 -4.83 10.76
CA VAL A 140 -3.06 -4.34 12.14
C VAL A 140 -4.47 -4.54 12.68
N PHE A 141 -4.56 -5.21 13.82
CA PHE A 141 -5.81 -5.47 14.52
C PHE A 141 -5.77 -4.79 15.89
N GLY A 142 -6.81 -4.00 16.20
CA GLY A 142 -6.92 -3.36 17.52
C GLY A 142 -7.23 -4.38 18.64
N GLN A 143 -6.83 -4.12 19.88
CA GLN A 143 -6.22 -2.88 20.37
C GLN A 143 -4.71 -2.80 20.12
N SER A 144 -4.25 -1.93 19.22
CA SER A 144 -2.81 -1.80 18.88
C SER A 144 -2.34 -0.36 19.01
N THR A 145 -1.12 -0.18 19.52
CA THR A 145 -0.43 1.12 19.58
C THR A 145 0.90 1.01 18.85
N ILE A 146 1.16 1.88 17.88
CA ILE A 146 2.34 1.81 17.02
C ILE A 146 2.98 3.21 16.97
N GLY A 147 4.18 3.34 17.52
CA GLY A 147 4.92 4.60 17.57
C GLY A 147 4.37 5.61 18.58
N ALA A 148 4.71 6.88 18.38
CA ALA A 148 4.31 8.01 19.23
C ALA A 148 3.95 9.23 18.36
N TYR A 149 3.26 10.20 18.96
CA TYR A 149 2.92 11.47 18.31
C TYR A 149 3.88 12.58 18.76
N GLY A 150 4.07 13.58 17.91
CA GLY A 150 4.75 14.82 18.22
C GLY A 150 6.15 14.95 17.61
N PRO A 151 6.73 16.16 17.74
CA PRO A 151 8.07 16.44 17.23
C PRO A 151 9.10 15.58 17.98
N GLY A 152 9.83 14.73 17.25
CA GLY A 152 10.80 13.80 17.83
C GLY A 152 10.30 12.36 17.98
N ALA A 153 9.08 12.03 17.53
CA ALA A 153 8.65 10.65 17.42
C ALA A 153 9.62 9.85 16.55
N GLU A 154 10.22 8.81 17.14
CA GLU A 154 11.11 7.91 16.40
C GLU A 154 10.29 7.07 15.40
N PRO A 155 10.71 7.01 14.13
CA PRO A 155 10.05 6.23 13.09
C PRO A 155 9.81 4.77 13.45
N VAL A 156 8.68 4.22 13.00
CA VAL A 156 8.35 2.80 13.13
C VAL A 156 8.07 2.20 11.76
N TYR A 157 8.54 0.97 11.54
CA TYR A 157 8.32 0.23 10.30
C TYR A 157 7.61 -1.10 10.56
N ILE A 158 6.48 -1.31 9.89
CA ILE A 158 5.76 -2.58 9.84
C ILE A 158 5.85 -3.12 8.41
N GLY A 159 6.61 -4.20 8.23
CA GLY A 159 7.01 -4.72 6.93
C GLY A 159 5.92 -5.48 6.17
N PRO A 160 6.20 -5.85 4.90
CA PRO A 160 5.20 -6.44 4.02
C PRO A 160 4.59 -7.72 4.58
N ASN A 161 3.26 -7.82 4.49
CA ASN A 161 2.47 -8.94 5.01
C ASN A 161 2.67 -9.25 6.51
N ALA A 162 3.32 -8.37 7.28
CA ALA A 162 3.45 -8.52 8.73
C ALA A 162 2.08 -8.39 9.42
N ILE A 163 1.97 -8.93 10.64
CA ILE A 163 0.74 -8.93 11.44
C ILE A 163 1.02 -8.34 12.81
N ILE A 164 0.29 -7.28 13.15
CA ILE A 164 0.23 -6.71 14.50
C ILE A 164 -1.16 -7.02 15.05
N ASP A 165 -1.23 -7.87 16.06
CA ASP A 165 -2.49 -8.39 16.59
C ASP A 165 -2.64 -7.99 18.05
N GLY A 166 -3.21 -6.82 18.32
CA GLY A 166 -3.45 -6.36 19.68
C GLY A 166 -2.18 -5.99 20.46
N ALA A 167 -1.15 -5.44 19.81
CA ALA A 167 0.20 -5.28 20.37
C ALA A 167 0.66 -3.81 20.47
N THR A 168 1.72 -3.58 21.23
CA THR A 168 2.41 -2.29 21.30
C THR A 168 3.74 -2.36 20.58
N ILE A 169 3.94 -1.49 19.59
CA ILE A 169 5.22 -1.33 18.88
C ILE A 169 5.77 0.04 19.27
N ALA A 170 6.83 0.05 20.08
CA ALA A 170 7.41 1.29 20.58
C ALA A 170 7.97 2.17 19.44
N PRO A 171 8.09 3.49 19.63
CA PRO A 171 8.83 4.36 18.72
C PRO A 171 10.23 3.80 18.46
N GLY A 172 10.70 3.85 17.21
CA GLY A 172 12.01 3.32 16.84
C GLY A 172 12.10 1.79 16.78
N ALA A 173 10.98 1.06 16.83
CA ALA A 173 10.94 -0.39 16.66
C ALA A 173 10.57 -0.81 15.21
N PHE A 174 10.96 -2.01 14.82
CA PHE A 174 10.71 -2.57 13.48
C PHE A 174 10.04 -3.94 13.57
N VAL A 175 9.12 -4.23 12.65
CA VAL A 175 8.55 -5.56 12.45
C VAL A 175 8.77 -5.96 11.00
N SER A 176 9.61 -6.97 10.76
CA SER A 176 10.01 -7.34 9.40
C SER A 176 8.90 -8.06 8.61
N ALA A 177 9.14 -8.27 7.31
CA ALA A 177 8.22 -8.97 6.42
C ALA A 177 7.76 -10.32 7.01
N LEU A 178 6.46 -10.62 6.86
CA LEU A 178 5.80 -11.85 7.33
C LEU A 178 5.89 -12.13 8.84
N ALA A 179 6.48 -11.25 9.65
CA ALA A 179 6.51 -11.43 11.09
C ALA A 179 5.13 -11.19 11.71
N ARG A 180 4.88 -11.81 12.87
CA ARG A 180 3.69 -11.59 13.69
C ARG A 180 4.09 -11.16 15.10
N VAL A 181 3.40 -10.16 15.63
CA VAL A 181 3.44 -9.79 17.05
C VAL A 181 2.05 -10.04 17.64
N GLY A 182 2.00 -10.97 18.60
CA GLY A 182 0.77 -11.39 19.27
C GLY A 182 0.23 -10.38 20.29
N PRO A 183 -0.99 -10.64 20.81
CA PRO A 183 -1.71 -9.69 21.66
C PRO A 183 -1.03 -9.47 23.00
N GLY A 184 -1.07 -8.21 23.45
CA GLY A 184 -0.49 -7.76 24.71
C GLY A 184 1.04 -7.63 24.72
N ILE A 185 1.72 -7.98 23.62
CA ILE A 185 3.18 -7.92 23.54
C ILE A 185 3.68 -6.52 23.22
N THR A 186 4.79 -6.13 23.83
CA THR A 186 5.51 -4.89 23.52
C THR A 186 6.83 -5.17 22.80
N VAL A 187 6.99 -4.67 21.56
CA VAL A 187 8.31 -4.62 20.91
C VAL A 187 9.00 -3.31 21.33
N PRO A 188 10.14 -3.37 22.04
CA PRO A 188 10.80 -2.16 22.55
C PRO A 188 11.56 -1.42 21.44
N ALA A 189 11.86 -0.15 21.70
CA ALA A 189 12.65 0.71 20.82
C ALA A 189 14.03 0.09 20.54
N GLY A 190 14.55 0.31 19.33
CA GLY A 190 15.87 -0.18 18.93
C GLY A 190 15.94 -1.67 18.54
N LEU A 191 14.83 -2.41 18.68
CA LEU A 191 14.73 -3.81 18.24
C LEU A 191 13.89 -3.95 16.97
N LYS A 192 14.29 -4.93 16.15
CA LYS A 192 13.49 -5.43 15.04
C LYS A 192 13.08 -6.88 15.28
N VAL A 193 11.81 -7.17 15.05
CA VAL A 193 11.32 -8.54 14.88
C VAL A 193 11.83 -9.06 13.53
N LEU A 194 12.46 -10.22 13.54
CA LEU A 194 13.06 -10.83 12.35
C LEU A 194 11.98 -11.32 11.35
N PRO A 195 12.31 -11.42 10.05
CA PRO A 195 11.35 -11.88 9.05
C PRO A 195 10.72 -13.23 9.43
N GLY A 196 9.41 -13.33 9.28
CA GLY A 196 8.66 -14.56 9.58
C GLY A 196 8.62 -14.98 11.05
N ALA A 197 9.19 -14.23 12.00
CA ALA A 197 9.11 -14.59 13.42
C ALA A 197 7.70 -14.38 13.97
N ASN A 198 7.22 -15.29 14.82
CA ASN A 198 5.95 -15.15 15.56
C ASN A 198 6.26 -14.89 17.03
N ILE A 199 6.06 -13.65 17.48
CA ILE A 199 6.29 -13.23 18.86
C ILE A 199 5.02 -13.47 19.67
N THR A 200 5.14 -14.28 20.71
CA THR A 200 4.03 -14.71 21.57
C THR A 200 4.28 -14.43 23.06
N THR A 201 5.50 -14.05 23.42
CA THR A 201 5.89 -13.68 24.79
C THR A 201 6.78 -12.44 24.81
N GLU A 202 6.81 -11.74 25.94
CA GLU A 202 7.67 -10.55 26.11
C GLU A 202 9.16 -10.87 26.03
N ALA A 203 9.56 -12.06 26.50
CA ALA A 203 10.94 -12.51 26.40
C ALA A 203 11.38 -12.61 24.93
N GLU A 204 10.53 -13.13 24.05
CA GLU A 204 10.80 -13.21 22.61
C GLU A 204 10.91 -11.83 21.95
N ALA A 205 10.19 -10.83 22.47
CA ALA A 205 10.22 -9.46 21.98
C ALA A 205 11.46 -8.67 22.44
N THR A 206 12.11 -9.09 23.53
CA THR A 206 13.14 -8.31 24.22
C THR A 206 14.52 -8.97 24.23
N ASN A 207 14.61 -10.29 24.04
CA ASN A 207 15.86 -11.04 24.12
C ASN A 207 16.34 -11.55 22.75
N PRO A 208 17.35 -10.92 22.13
CA PRO A 208 17.92 -11.37 20.86
C PRO A 208 18.48 -12.80 20.87
N ALA A 209 18.86 -13.34 22.04
CA ALA A 209 19.38 -14.69 22.14
C ALA A 209 18.33 -15.78 21.81
N LEU A 210 17.03 -15.43 21.84
CA LEU A 210 15.94 -16.31 21.42
C LEU A 210 15.76 -16.35 19.90
N GLY A 211 16.54 -15.59 19.13
CA GLY A 211 16.58 -15.68 17.67
C GLY A 211 15.34 -15.16 16.95
N LYS A 212 14.46 -14.39 17.63
CA LYS A 212 13.26 -13.78 17.03
C LYS A 212 13.37 -12.27 16.83
N VAL A 213 14.28 -11.62 17.56
CA VAL A 213 14.56 -10.19 17.45
C VAL A 213 16.05 -9.93 17.27
N ALA A 214 16.39 -8.80 16.68
CA ALA A 214 17.76 -8.31 16.57
C ALA A 214 17.78 -6.79 16.75
N LYS A 215 18.97 -6.22 16.98
CA LYS A 215 19.13 -4.76 16.96
C LYS A 215 18.85 -4.22 15.56
N ILE A 216 18.22 -3.06 15.50
CA ILE A 216 18.07 -2.31 14.24
C ILE A 216 19.45 -1.89 13.75
N THR A 217 19.67 -2.02 12.45
CA THR A 217 20.92 -1.66 11.79
C THR A 217 20.79 -0.31 11.07
N ALA A 218 21.92 0.31 10.70
CA ALA A 218 21.92 1.50 9.87
C ALA A 218 21.25 1.28 8.51
N ALA A 219 21.34 0.07 7.94
CA ALA A 219 20.68 -0.28 6.68
C ALA A 219 19.14 -0.29 6.83
N ASP A 220 18.63 -0.81 7.96
CA ASP A 220 17.19 -0.78 8.24
C ASP A 220 16.68 0.68 8.34
N LEU A 221 17.42 1.55 9.02
CA LEU A 221 17.08 2.97 9.15
C LEU A 221 17.18 3.73 7.83
N ALA A 222 18.13 3.38 6.96
CA ALA A 222 18.28 4.01 5.66
C ALA A 222 17.06 3.73 4.76
N VAL A 223 16.59 2.48 4.72
CA VAL A 223 15.37 2.10 3.98
C VAL A 223 14.15 2.85 4.51
N LEU A 224 13.96 2.89 5.84
CA LEU A 224 12.83 3.62 6.44
C LEU A 224 12.90 5.14 6.19
N SER A 225 14.11 5.71 6.22
CA SER A 225 14.29 7.15 5.93
C SER A 225 13.90 7.49 4.50
N GLU A 226 14.19 6.62 3.54
CA GLU A 226 13.77 6.80 2.15
C GLU A 226 12.24 6.70 2.01
N GLU A 227 11.60 5.69 2.62
CA GLU A 227 10.13 5.57 2.62
C GLU A 227 9.44 6.79 3.24
N LEU A 228 9.97 7.33 4.34
CA LEU A 228 9.44 8.52 5.01
C LEU A 228 9.69 9.83 4.24
N MET A 229 10.58 9.83 3.26
CA MET A 229 10.75 10.93 2.33
C MET A 229 9.83 10.78 1.12
N VAL A 230 9.74 9.56 0.57
CA VAL A 230 9.00 9.25 -0.65
C VAL A 230 7.49 9.41 -0.45
N ASN A 231 6.93 8.84 0.61
CA ASN A 231 5.47 8.79 0.77
C ASN A 231 4.82 10.17 1.01
N PRO A 232 5.36 11.07 1.86
CA PRO A 232 4.86 12.44 1.95
C PRO A 232 4.98 13.22 0.64
N ALA A 233 6.07 13.01 -0.13
CA ALA A 233 6.23 13.62 -1.44
C ALA A 233 5.15 13.13 -2.43
N LEU A 234 4.83 11.84 -2.43
CA LEU A 234 3.70 11.30 -3.21
C LEU A 234 2.36 11.87 -2.77
N ALA A 235 2.11 12.02 -1.46
CA ALA A 235 0.88 12.63 -0.96
C ALA A 235 0.71 14.06 -1.51
N SER A 236 1.78 14.85 -1.48
CA SER A 236 1.80 16.19 -2.08
C SER A 236 1.62 16.15 -3.60
N GLY A 237 2.33 15.27 -4.29
CA GLY A 237 2.27 15.11 -5.73
C GLY A 237 0.86 14.77 -6.22
N TYR A 238 0.23 13.74 -5.65
CA TYR A 238 -1.12 13.35 -6.04
C TYR A 238 -2.20 14.35 -5.62
N THR A 239 -2.02 15.05 -4.49
CA THR A 239 -2.89 16.17 -4.14
C THR A 239 -2.85 17.25 -5.23
N SER A 240 -1.64 17.58 -5.69
CA SER A 240 -1.44 18.58 -6.75
C SER A 240 -2.02 18.13 -8.08
N VAL A 241 -1.87 16.84 -8.45
CA VAL A 241 -2.47 16.27 -9.66
C VAL A 241 -4.00 16.31 -9.59
N TYR A 242 -4.58 15.95 -8.45
CA TYR A 242 -6.03 15.93 -8.27
C TYR A 242 -6.61 17.36 -8.29
N GLN A 243 -6.13 18.26 -7.44
CA GLN A 243 -6.72 19.60 -7.25
C GLN A 243 -6.15 20.68 -8.18
N GLY A 244 -5.11 20.40 -8.97
CA GLY A 244 -4.42 21.42 -9.78
C GLY A 244 -5.06 21.75 -11.13
N SER A 245 -6.15 21.06 -11.50
CA SER A 245 -6.78 21.24 -12.82
C SER A 245 -7.88 22.30 -12.81
N SER A 246 -7.61 23.47 -13.40
CA SER A 246 -8.57 24.57 -13.55
C SER A 246 -9.84 24.19 -14.34
N ALA A 247 -9.74 23.17 -15.19
CA ALA A 247 -10.88 22.63 -15.94
C ALA A 247 -11.98 22.05 -15.03
N THR A 248 -11.66 21.76 -13.76
CA THR A 248 -12.64 21.24 -12.79
C THR A 248 -13.44 22.35 -12.08
N GLY A 249 -13.09 23.62 -12.31
CA GLY A 249 -13.73 24.77 -11.68
C GLY A 249 -13.24 25.02 -10.25
N ALA A 250 -13.63 26.16 -9.68
CA ALA A 250 -13.26 26.52 -8.31
C ALA A 250 -13.84 25.53 -7.29
N SER A 251 -13.07 25.22 -6.25
CA SER A 251 -13.54 24.40 -5.13
C SER A 251 -14.48 25.19 -4.22
N PRO A 252 -15.74 24.75 -4.04
CA PRO A 252 -16.66 25.43 -3.13
C PRO A 252 -16.11 25.48 -1.70
N GLY A 253 -16.11 26.66 -1.07
CA GLY A 253 -15.65 26.85 0.30
C GLY A 253 -14.12 26.90 0.48
N VAL A 254 -13.34 26.86 -0.61
CA VAL A 254 -11.88 26.99 -0.57
C VAL A 254 -11.48 28.39 -1.03
N THR A 255 -10.78 29.13 -0.16
CA THR A 255 -10.30 30.48 -0.45
C THR A 255 -8.87 30.53 -0.99
N THR A 256 -8.16 29.41 -0.90
CA THR A 256 -6.78 29.28 -1.38
C THR A 256 -6.75 29.25 -2.92
N SER A 257 -5.95 30.13 -3.52
CA SER A 257 -5.77 30.17 -4.98
C SER A 257 -5.08 28.91 -5.50
N GLY A 258 -5.41 28.51 -6.73
CA GLY A 258 -4.80 27.36 -7.41
C GLY A 258 -5.36 25.99 -6.99
N ILE A 259 -6.37 25.96 -6.11
CA ILE A 259 -7.07 24.73 -5.69
C ILE A 259 -8.43 24.66 -6.38
N PHE A 260 -8.60 23.60 -7.18
CA PHE A 260 -9.79 23.35 -7.98
C PHE A 260 -10.53 22.08 -7.52
N ASN A 261 -11.76 21.91 -8.03
CA ASN A 261 -12.75 20.95 -7.54
C ASN A 261 -12.32 19.46 -7.60
N GLY A 262 -11.23 19.17 -8.31
CA GLY A 262 -10.59 17.87 -8.30
C GLY A 262 -10.89 17.03 -9.54
N ALA A 263 -9.87 16.40 -10.10
CA ALA A 263 -9.96 15.55 -11.28
C ALA A 263 -9.78 14.07 -10.90
N LEU A 264 -10.86 13.34 -10.59
CA LEU A 264 -10.73 11.95 -10.14
C LEU A 264 -10.09 11.03 -11.20
N ASN A 265 -10.38 11.30 -12.48
CA ASN A 265 -9.85 10.56 -13.61
C ASN A 265 -8.32 10.61 -13.75
N THR A 266 -7.64 11.55 -13.08
CA THR A 266 -6.17 11.64 -13.11
C THR A 266 -5.50 10.82 -12.02
N VAL A 267 -6.27 10.22 -11.10
CA VAL A 267 -5.76 9.48 -9.93
C VAL A 267 -6.49 8.14 -9.71
N GLU A 268 -7.26 7.66 -10.68
CA GLU A 268 -7.96 6.36 -10.63
C GLU A 268 -7.57 5.45 -11.80
N GLY A 269 -7.83 4.15 -11.67
CA GLY A 269 -7.56 3.16 -12.72
C GLY A 269 -6.10 3.16 -13.17
N THR A 270 -5.85 3.36 -14.47
CA THR A 270 -4.50 3.65 -14.97
C THR A 270 -4.24 5.15 -15.05
N SER A 271 -3.20 5.64 -14.35
CA SER A 271 -2.88 7.06 -14.28
C SER A 271 -1.39 7.32 -14.43
N ARG A 272 -1.04 8.55 -14.81
CA ARG A 272 0.34 9.05 -14.69
C ARG A 272 0.73 9.16 -13.22
N GLU A 273 2.02 9.06 -12.97
CA GLU A 273 2.64 9.58 -11.74
C GLU A 273 2.67 11.12 -11.76
N PRO A 274 2.79 11.80 -10.60
CA PRO A 274 2.84 13.27 -10.52
C PRO A 274 3.93 13.95 -11.35
N GLY A 275 5.08 13.31 -11.49
CA GLY A 275 6.26 13.73 -12.21
C GLY A 275 7.29 14.52 -11.38
N PRO A 276 8.50 14.72 -11.95
CA PRO A 276 9.65 15.35 -11.28
C PRO A 276 9.40 16.77 -10.77
N ARG A 277 8.44 17.49 -11.38
CA ARG A 277 8.08 18.85 -10.96
C ARG A 277 7.43 18.88 -9.58
N LEU A 278 6.72 17.82 -9.23
CA LEU A 278 5.98 17.69 -7.98
C LEU A 278 6.69 16.73 -7.01
N VAL A 279 7.37 15.72 -7.56
CA VAL A 279 8.02 14.64 -6.82
C VAL A 279 9.41 14.42 -7.39
N SER A 280 10.44 15.00 -6.75
CA SER A 280 11.78 15.16 -7.33
C SER A 280 12.51 13.86 -7.69
N PHE A 281 12.12 12.73 -7.10
CA PHE A 281 12.73 11.43 -7.40
C PHE A 281 12.15 10.75 -8.64
N GLU A 282 11.01 11.20 -9.15
CA GLU A 282 10.35 10.59 -10.32
C GLU A 282 11.03 11.06 -11.62
N PRO A 283 11.48 10.13 -12.48
CA PRO A 283 12.12 10.49 -13.75
C PRO A 283 11.27 11.36 -14.68
N LYS A 284 10.00 10.99 -14.90
CA LYS A 284 9.09 11.63 -15.86
C LYS A 284 7.65 11.42 -15.43
N ALA A 285 6.74 12.32 -15.81
CA ALA A 285 5.30 12.10 -15.65
C ALA A 285 4.79 11.23 -16.81
N ILE A 286 4.93 9.90 -16.70
CA ILE A 286 4.48 8.94 -17.73
C ILE A 286 3.45 8.00 -17.11
N GLY A 287 2.45 7.62 -17.88
CA GLY A 287 1.44 6.64 -17.48
C GLY A 287 1.72 5.24 -18.04
N PRO A 288 0.89 4.25 -17.65
CA PRO A 288 1.03 2.88 -18.09
C PRO A 288 0.92 2.76 -19.60
N GLN A 289 1.72 1.86 -20.18
CA GLN A 289 1.81 1.65 -21.62
C GLN A 289 1.35 0.25 -21.98
N PHE A 290 0.60 0.14 -23.08
CA PHE A 290 0.02 -1.11 -23.56
C PHE A 290 0.24 -1.28 -25.05
N LEU A 291 0.28 -2.54 -25.49
CA LEU A 291 0.43 -2.87 -26.91
C LEU A 291 -0.79 -2.42 -27.73
N VAL A 292 -0.54 -1.64 -28.78
CA VAL A 292 -1.56 -1.20 -29.74
C VAL A 292 -1.85 -2.34 -30.73
N PRO A 293 -3.13 -2.69 -30.95
CA PRO A 293 -3.51 -3.65 -31.99
C PRO A 293 -2.92 -3.27 -33.36
N HIS A 294 -2.39 -4.27 -34.09
CA HIS A 294 -1.93 -4.14 -35.48
C HIS A 294 -0.70 -3.25 -35.75
N ARG A 295 -0.14 -2.57 -34.75
CA ARG A 295 1.06 -1.73 -34.91
C ARG A 295 2.31 -2.28 -34.23
N GLY A 296 2.17 -3.19 -33.26
CA GLY A 296 3.31 -3.76 -32.54
C GLY A 296 4.04 -2.77 -31.61
N VAL A 297 3.48 -1.58 -31.39
CA VAL A 297 4.05 -0.51 -30.56
C VAL A 297 3.31 -0.43 -29.23
N VAL A 298 4.03 -0.16 -28.15
CA VAL A 298 3.43 0.17 -26.84
C VAL A 298 3.21 1.68 -26.73
N VAL A 299 2.02 2.09 -26.30
CA VAL A 299 1.66 3.50 -26.11
C VAL A 299 0.96 3.69 -24.78
N GLU A 300 1.00 4.91 -24.25
CA GLU A 300 0.30 5.27 -23.03
C GLU A 300 -1.22 5.02 -23.15
N GLY A 301 -1.79 4.37 -22.13
CA GLY A 301 -3.22 4.09 -22.02
C GLY A 301 -3.74 4.45 -20.63
N LEU A 302 -4.53 5.52 -20.54
CA LEU A 302 -5.17 6.01 -19.33
C LEU A 302 -6.65 5.61 -19.31
N PHE A 303 -7.02 4.75 -18.37
CA PHE A 303 -8.33 4.10 -18.29
C PHE A 303 -8.85 4.22 -16.85
N THR A 304 -9.85 5.07 -16.64
CA THR A 304 -10.43 5.31 -15.31
C THR A 304 -11.08 4.07 -14.70
N GLY A 305 -11.74 3.25 -15.53
CA GLY A 305 -12.40 2.00 -15.13
C GLY A 305 -11.52 0.76 -15.21
N PHE A 306 -10.18 0.91 -15.20
CA PHE A 306 -9.29 -0.25 -15.23
C PHE A 306 -9.47 -1.10 -13.97
N ARG A 307 -9.37 -2.43 -14.13
CA ARG A 307 -9.67 -3.38 -13.06
C ARG A 307 -8.73 -3.26 -11.84
N ALA A 308 -7.50 -2.87 -12.12
CA ALA A 308 -6.40 -2.70 -11.17
C ALA A 308 -6.02 -1.23 -11.09
N ARG A 309 -5.27 -0.87 -10.04
CA ARG A 309 -4.61 0.43 -9.97
C ARG A 309 -3.23 0.29 -10.60
N VAL A 310 -2.99 0.99 -11.69
CA VAL A 310 -1.69 0.96 -12.39
C VAL A 310 -1.18 2.38 -12.54
N ILE A 311 0.03 2.63 -12.05
CA ILE A 311 0.56 3.98 -11.90
C ILE A 311 1.96 4.07 -12.52
N GLY A 312 2.26 5.20 -13.16
CA GLY A 312 3.60 5.49 -13.64
C GLY A 312 3.95 4.67 -14.88
N GLN A 313 5.25 4.61 -15.21
CA GLN A 313 5.76 3.85 -16.35
C GLN A 313 5.76 2.31 -16.12
N ALA A 314 4.57 1.72 -16.09
CA ALA A 314 4.36 0.28 -16.22
C ALA A 314 4.14 -0.08 -17.71
N ILE A 315 5.07 -0.84 -18.30
CA ILE A 315 5.09 -1.16 -19.73
C ILE A 315 4.62 -2.60 -19.94
N PHE A 316 3.43 -2.78 -20.50
CA PHE A 316 2.88 -4.08 -20.85
C PHE A 316 3.04 -4.34 -22.34
N HIS A 317 3.78 -5.38 -22.71
CA HIS A 317 3.87 -5.91 -24.07
C HIS A 317 2.63 -6.76 -24.43
N GLU A 318 1.45 -6.29 -24.01
CA GLU A 318 0.16 -6.94 -24.18
C GLU A 318 -0.95 -5.87 -24.24
N LYS A 319 -2.09 -6.19 -24.87
CA LYS A 319 -3.22 -5.26 -24.98
C LYS A 319 -3.85 -5.03 -23.61
N ALA A 320 -4.26 -3.79 -23.33
CA ALA A 320 -4.88 -3.41 -22.06
C ALA A 320 -6.05 -4.32 -21.63
N ALA A 321 -6.93 -4.70 -22.56
CA ALA A 321 -8.04 -5.60 -22.26
C ALA A 321 -7.57 -7.00 -21.81
N GLN A 322 -6.52 -7.54 -22.45
CA GLN A 322 -5.97 -8.85 -22.11
C GLN A 322 -5.27 -8.80 -20.74
N VAL A 323 -4.51 -7.73 -20.47
CA VAL A 323 -3.93 -7.47 -19.15
C VAL A 323 -5.06 -7.43 -18.10
N ALA A 324 -6.11 -6.63 -18.30
CA ALA A 324 -7.24 -6.54 -17.36
C ALA A 324 -7.95 -7.88 -17.09
N HIS A 325 -7.99 -8.79 -18.07
CA HIS A 325 -8.53 -10.14 -17.87
C HIS A 325 -7.63 -11.04 -17.02
N ARG A 326 -6.33 -10.77 -16.99
CA ARG A 326 -5.31 -11.54 -16.25
C ARG A 326 -5.06 -11.04 -14.83
N LEU A 327 -5.41 -9.78 -14.54
CA LEU A 327 -5.33 -9.22 -13.20
C LEU A 327 -6.51 -9.67 -12.33
N GLY A 328 -6.27 -9.85 -11.03
CA GLY A 328 -7.30 -10.09 -10.03
C GLY A 328 -8.01 -8.81 -9.59
N ARG A 329 -8.68 -8.86 -8.45
CA ARG A 329 -9.26 -7.68 -7.80
C ARG A 329 -8.22 -7.06 -6.86
N SER A 330 -8.21 -5.75 -6.74
CA SER A 330 -7.32 -5.02 -5.82
C SER A 330 -5.82 -5.17 -6.13
N ASP A 331 -5.48 -5.52 -7.37
CA ASP A 331 -4.09 -5.54 -7.79
C ASP A 331 -3.57 -4.12 -7.94
N SER A 332 -2.42 -3.85 -7.35
CA SER A 332 -1.73 -2.57 -7.45
C SER A 332 -0.39 -2.75 -8.13
N ILE A 333 -0.15 -2.00 -9.21
CA ILE A 333 1.10 -2.00 -9.97
C ILE A 333 1.62 -0.56 -10.03
N ARG A 334 2.68 -0.27 -9.27
CA ARG A 334 3.12 1.08 -8.97
C ARG A 334 4.56 1.33 -9.41
N ALA A 335 4.69 2.04 -10.53
CA ALA A 335 5.96 2.51 -11.07
C ALA A 335 6.31 3.96 -10.65
N ASP A 336 5.50 4.56 -9.77
CA ASP A 336 5.68 5.92 -9.23
C ASP A 336 6.69 5.99 -8.07
N VAL A 337 7.28 4.86 -7.66
CA VAL A 337 8.35 4.81 -6.63
C VAL A 337 9.65 4.18 -7.15
N GLY A 338 9.64 3.82 -8.43
CA GLY A 338 10.74 3.29 -9.21
C GLY A 338 10.23 2.73 -10.54
N GLN A 339 10.95 3.05 -11.60
CA GLN A 339 10.54 2.80 -12.97
C GLN A 339 11.76 2.51 -13.87
N PRO A 340 11.55 1.79 -14.99
CA PRO A 340 10.28 1.20 -15.44
C PRO A 340 9.95 -0.12 -14.73
N LEU A 341 8.66 -0.46 -14.75
CA LEU A 341 8.20 -1.84 -14.54
C LEU A 341 7.80 -2.41 -15.91
N THR A 342 8.54 -3.39 -16.42
CA THR A 342 8.33 -3.96 -17.76
C THR A 342 7.77 -5.37 -17.65
N PHE A 343 6.68 -5.63 -18.37
CA PHE A 343 5.99 -6.92 -18.38
C PHE A 343 5.87 -7.45 -19.80
N GLN A 344 6.46 -8.63 -20.04
CA GLN A 344 6.04 -9.49 -21.14
C GLN A 344 4.61 -10.02 -20.87
N PRO A 345 3.93 -10.64 -21.86
CA PRO A 345 2.59 -11.19 -21.64
C PRO A 345 2.52 -12.06 -20.37
N ILE A 346 1.80 -11.59 -19.35
CA ILE A 346 1.76 -12.22 -18.02
C ILE A 346 0.85 -13.44 -18.04
N GLY A 347 1.00 -14.39 -17.13
CA GLY A 347 0.09 -15.52 -17.02
C GLY A 347 -1.23 -15.10 -16.39
N ARG A 348 -1.21 -14.88 -15.08
CA ARG A 348 -2.38 -14.49 -14.26
C ARG A 348 -1.91 -13.97 -12.90
N LEU A 349 -2.55 -12.93 -12.38
CA LEU A 349 -2.43 -12.52 -10.99
C LEU A 349 -3.67 -12.93 -10.20
N GLY A 350 -3.46 -13.32 -8.95
CA GLY A 350 -4.48 -13.48 -7.93
C GLY A 350 -5.07 -12.13 -7.51
N ASN A 351 -5.79 -12.09 -6.39
CA ASN A 351 -6.31 -10.86 -5.82
C ASN A 351 -5.32 -10.19 -4.87
N ALA A 352 -5.38 -8.87 -4.76
CA ALA A 352 -4.57 -8.07 -3.84
C ALA A 352 -3.07 -8.28 -4.02
N VAL A 353 -2.62 -8.49 -5.27
CA VAL A 353 -1.19 -8.53 -5.58
C VAL A 353 -0.65 -7.10 -5.63
N SER A 354 0.47 -6.86 -4.93
CA SER A 354 1.15 -5.56 -4.96
C SER A 354 2.49 -5.71 -5.69
N ILE A 355 2.68 -4.97 -6.78
CA ILE A 355 3.93 -4.95 -7.57
C ILE A 355 4.45 -3.52 -7.67
N HIS A 356 5.67 -3.30 -7.24
CA HIS A 356 6.29 -1.98 -7.20
C HIS A 356 7.80 -2.13 -7.14
N ALA A 357 8.56 -1.10 -7.48
CA ALA A 357 10.02 -1.13 -7.35
C ALA A 357 10.46 0.03 -6.46
N PRO A 358 10.37 -0.10 -5.12
CA PRO A 358 10.77 0.96 -4.21
C PRO A 358 12.26 1.29 -4.35
N LEU A 359 12.68 2.39 -3.71
CA LEU A 359 14.07 2.88 -3.70
C LEU A 359 14.62 3.17 -5.11
N LYS A 360 13.77 3.72 -5.99
CA LYS A 360 14.12 4.06 -7.38
C LYS A 360 14.59 2.85 -8.19
N GLY A 361 14.10 1.67 -7.83
CA GLY A 361 14.41 0.42 -8.51
C GLY A 361 13.68 0.28 -9.85
N SER A 362 13.86 -0.87 -10.48
CA SER A 362 13.11 -1.30 -11.66
C SER A 362 12.70 -2.77 -11.52
N LEU A 363 11.86 -3.25 -12.44
CA LEU A 363 11.52 -4.66 -12.53
C LEU A 363 11.26 -5.04 -13.98
N THR A 364 11.90 -6.12 -14.45
CA THR A 364 11.55 -6.75 -15.73
C THR A 364 10.97 -8.12 -15.48
N VAL A 365 9.78 -8.39 -16.02
CA VAL A 365 9.03 -9.63 -15.84
C VAL A 365 8.87 -10.33 -17.17
N GLY A 366 9.39 -11.55 -17.25
CA GLY A 366 9.29 -12.44 -18.39
C GLY A 366 7.88 -13.00 -18.63
N PRO A 367 7.68 -13.73 -19.75
CA PRO A 367 6.35 -14.18 -20.15
C PRO A 367 5.80 -15.25 -19.19
N ASN A 368 4.47 -15.36 -19.14
CA ASN A 368 3.73 -16.32 -18.31
C ASN A 368 4.04 -16.21 -16.81
N PHE A 369 4.43 -15.04 -16.32
CA PHE A 369 4.54 -14.75 -14.89
C PHE A 369 3.20 -14.92 -14.18
N ARG A 370 3.22 -15.55 -13.01
CA ARG A 370 2.05 -15.75 -12.15
C ARG A 370 2.35 -15.33 -10.74
N ALA A 371 1.37 -14.69 -10.10
CA ALA A 371 1.40 -14.47 -8.66
C ALA A 371 0.03 -14.80 -8.08
N ASP A 372 -0.01 -15.52 -6.97
CA ASP A 372 -1.26 -15.84 -6.28
C ASP A 372 -1.67 -14.73 -5.31
N ASP A 373 -2.83 -14.90 -4.68
CA ASP A 373 -3.46 -13.89 -3.83
C ASP A 373 -2.50 -13.34 -2.76
N ARG A 374 -2.47 -12.01 -2.61
CA ARG A 374 -1.69 -11.27 -1.60
C ARG A 374 -0.18 -11.41 -1.72
N ALA A 375 0.34 -11.87 -2.86
CA ALA A 375 1.76 -11.80 -3.14
C ALA A 375 2.23 -10.34 -3.19
N VAL A 376 3.40 -10.06 -2.62
CA VAL A 376 4.05 -8.75 -2.65
C VAL A 376 5.37 -8.86 -3.39
N ILE A 377 5.53 -8.08 -4.45
CA ILE A 377 6.71 -8.06 -5.30
C ILE A 377 7.32 -6.65 -5.25
N LEU A 378 8.46 -6.56 -4.59
CA LEU A 378 9.29 -5.37 -4.51
C LEU A 378 10.47 -5.55 -5.47
N GLY A 379 10.45 -4.86 -6.60
CA GLY A 379 11.60 -4.72 -7.48
C GLY A 379 12.79 -4.07 -6.76
N GLY A 380 13.87 -3.89 -7.51
CA GLY A 380 15.10 -3.30 -7.01
C GLY A 380 16.03 -2.97 -8.17
N PRO A 381 17.25 -2.50 -7.92
CA PRO A 381 18.20 -2.24 -8.97
C PRO A 381 18.41 -3.47 -9.86
N ASN A 382 17.96 -3.41 -11.12
CA ASN A 382 18.06 -4.48 -12.11
C ASN A 382 17.39 -5.81 -11.72
N ALA A 383 16.27 -5.78 -10.97
CA ALA A 383 15.50 -6.98 -10.68
C ALA A 383 14.89 -7.59 -11.96
N ILE A 384 15.17 -8.86 -12.22
CA ILE A 384 14.68 -9.59 -13.40
C ILE A 384 14.00 -10.88 -12.98
N PHE A 385 12.75 -11.06 -13.39
CA PHE A 385 12.04 -12.33 -13.32
C PHE A 385 11.98 -12.94 -14.71
N GLY A 386 12.47 -14.17 -14.85
CA GLY A 386 12.47 -14.92 -16.11
C GLY A 386 11.07 -15.35 -16.56
N ALA A 387 11.03 -16.23 -17.57
CA ALA A 387 9.80 -16.84 -18.04
C ALA A 387 9.23 -17.84 -17.02
N ASN A 388 7.91 -17.99 -16.97
CA ASN A 388 7.19 -18.98 -16.15
C ASN A 388 7.51 -18.91 -14.64
N VAL A 389 7.85 -17.73 -14.13
CA VAL A 389 8.01 -17.53 -12.69
C VAL A 389 6.64 -17.57 -12.00
N HIS A 390 6.53 -18.31 -10.89
CA HIS A 390 5.33 -18.39 -10.07
C HIS A 390 5.63 -17.94 -8.63
N ILE A 391 4.86 -16.97 -8.13
CA ILE A 391 4.92 -16.47 -6.75
C ILE A 391 3.67 -16.92 -6.00
N GLY A 392 3.84 -17.72 -4.96
CA GLY A 392 2.75 -18.29 -4.18
C GLY A 392 2.02 -17.26 -3.30
N ALA A 393 0.86 -17.67 -2.77
CA ALA A 393 -0.03 -16.77 -2.05
C ALA A 393 0.63 -16.19 -0.80
N GLY A 394 0.51 -14.89 -0.59
CA GLY A 394 1.10 -14.17 0.55
C GLY A 394 2.63 -14.16 0.59
N ALA A 395 3.32 -14.70 -0.43
CA ALA A 395 4.77 -14.65 -0.49
C ALA A 395 5.25 -13.21 -0.71
N VAL A 396 6.44 -12.90 -0.21
CA VAL A 396 7.08 -11.60 -0.38
C VAL A 396 8.41 -11.82 -1.11
N VAL A 397 8.58 -11.16 -2.26
CA VAL A 397 9.84 -11.14 -3.00
C VAL A 397 10.34 -9.71 -3.08
N ALA A 398 11.53 -9.44 -2.55
CA ALA A 398 12.08 -8.11 -2.46
C ALA A 398 13.50 -8.04 -3.04
N GLN A 399 13.75 -7.06 -3.90
CA GLN A 399 15.08 -6.75 -4.45
C GLN A 399 15.83 -7.99 -4.94
N SER A 400 15.12 -8.87 -5.65
CA SER A 400 15.63 -10.19 -6.05
C SER A 400 15.46 -10.40 -7.55
N SER A 401 16.27 -11.28 -8.12
CA SER A 401 16.16 -11.75 -9.50
C SER A 401 15.89 -13.25 -9.52
N LEU A 402 14.96 -13.68 -10.37
CA LEU A 402 14.46 -15.04 -10.44
C LEU A 402 14.65 -15.56 -11.87
N GLY A 403 15.37 -16.66 -12.05
CA GLY A 403 15.53 -17.32 -13.34
C GLY A 403 14.23 -17.90 -13.90
N ASN A 404 14.31 -18.52 -15.09
CA ASN A 404 13.16 -19.17 -15.72
C ASN A 404 12.62 -20.31 -14.85
N ASN A 405 11.30 -20.52 -14.86
CA ASN A 405 10.61 -21.60 -14.14
C ASN A 405 10.86 -21.61 -12.61
N VAL A 406 11.24 -20.48 -12.02
CA VAL A 406 11.37 -20.38 -10.55
C VAL A 406 9.98 -20.39 -9.92
N THR A 407 9.81 -21.19 -8.88
CA THR A 407 8.59 -21.23 -8.06
C THR A 407 8.91 -20.80 -6.64
N ILE A 408 8.21 -19.78 -6.15
CA ILE A 408 8.26 -19.34 -4.76
C ILE A 408 7.00 -19.83 -4.06
N GLY A 409 7.16 -20.67 -3.04
CA GLY A 409 6.03 -21.25 -2.31
C GLY A 409 5.19 -20.21 -1.56
N PRO A 410 3.93 -20.52 -1.21
CA PRO A 410 3.09 -19.65 -0.40
C PRO A 410 3.77 -19.22 0.90
N SER A 411 3.57 -17.95 1.27
CA SER A 411 4.15 -17.33 2.47
C SER A 411 5.67 -17.47 2.59
N ALA A 412 6.39 -17.72 1.49
CA ALA A 412 7.84 -17.64 1.50
C ALA A 412 8.31 -16.17 1.45
N TYR A 413 9.51 -15.92 1.97
CA TYR A 413 10.19 -14.63 1.86
C TYR A 413 11.49 -14.79 1.09
N VAL A 414 11.66 -14.05 -0.01
CA VAL A 414 12.91 -14.00 -0.76
C VAL A 414 13.38 -12.55 -0.83
N ALA A 415 14.58 -12.26 -0.32
CA ALA A 415 15.14 -10.91 -0.32
C ALA A 415 16.60 -10.88 -0.78
N GLY A 416 16.98 -9.85 -1.56
CA GLY A 416 18.37 -9.63 -1.98
C GLY A 416 19.01 -10.81 -2.70
N SER A 417 18.22 -11.66 -3.37
CA SER A 417 18.67 -12.96 -3.88
C SER A 417 18.61 -13.04 -5.41
N THR A 418 19.49 -13.82 -6.01
CA THR A 418 19.50 -14.20 -7.42
C THR A 418 19.33 -15.70 -7.52
N LEU A 419 18.10 -16.15 -7.80
CA LEU A 419 17.78 -17.57 -7.87
C LEU A 419 17.95 -18.09 -9.31
N PRO A 420 18.70 -19.18 -9.53
CA PRO A 420 18.87 -19.74 -10.87
C PRO A 420 17.56 -20.35 -11.40
N ALA A 421 17.52 -20.64 -12.70
CA ALA A 421 16.37 -21.27 -13.32
C ALA A 421 15.99 -22.61 -12.65
N ASN A 422 14.70 -22.93 -12.65
CA ASN A 422 14.09 -24.11 -12.04
C ASN A 422 14.24 -24.20 -10.51
N THR A 423 14.67 -23.13 -9.84
CA THR A 423 14.70 -23.10 -8.37
C THR A 423 13.28 -23.19 -7.82
N VAL A 424 13.08 -24.04 -6.81
CA VAL A 424 11.85 -24.11 -6.03
C VAL A 424 12.17 -23.68 -4.60
N VAL A 425 11.58 -22.57 -4.16
CA VAL A 425 11.61 -22.14 -2.76
C VAL A 425 10.38 -22.75 -2.07
N PRO A 426 10.54 -23.59 -1.04
CA PRO A 426 9.40 -24.22 -0.37
C PRO A 426 8.43 -23.21 0.27
N PRO A 427 7.17 -23.60 0.52
CA PRO A 427 6.23 -22.78 1.28
C PRO A 427 6.82 -22.38 2.63
N GLY A 428 6.64 -21.12 3.02
CA GLY A 428 7.14 -20.58 4.28
C GLY A 428 8.66 -20.42 4.36
N ALA A 429 9.45 -20.82 3.37
CA ALA A 429 10.90 -20.69 3.44
C ALA A 429 11.35 -19.22 3.40
N ILE A 430 12.41 -18.90 4.15
CA ILE A 430 13.03 -17.59 4.19
C ILE A 430 14.40 -17.68 3.52
N VAL A 431 14.57 -16.98 2.41
CA VAL A 431 15.82 -16.90 1.64
C VAL A 431 16.27 -15.45 1.57
N ILE A 432 17.44 -15.15 2.12
CA ILE A 432 17.99 -13.79 2.12
C ILE A 432 19.43 -13.88 1.63
N ASN A 433 19.80 -13.02 0.67
CA ASN A 433 21.15 -12.97 0.09
C ASN A 433 21.65 -14.35 -0.35
N ASN A 434 20.81 -15.11 -1.07
CA ASN A 434 21.06 -16.46 -1.56
C ASN A 434 21.26 -17.53 -0.47
N ARG A 435 20.86 -17.26 0.78
CA ARG A 435 20.97 -18.21 1.89
C ARG A 435 19.61 -18.49 2.50
N VAL A 436 19.33 -19.75 2.78
CA VAL A 436 18.16 -20.14 3.58
C VAL A 436 18.43 -19.73 5.02
N MET A 437 17.58 -18.86 5.55
CA MET A 437 17.69 -18.33 6.92
C MET A 437 16.76 -19.04 7.89
N GLY A 438 15.74 -19.74 7.39
CA GLY A 438 14.75 -20.44 8.21
C GLY A 438 13.40 -20.57 7.52
N THR A 439 12.35 -20.63 8.32
CA THR A 439 10.96 -20.68 7.85
C THR A 439 10.09 -19.70 8.65
N VAL A 440 9.00 -19.24 8.03
CA VAL A 440 7.97 -18.43 8.67
C VAL A 440 7.29 -19.26 9.76
N GLN A 441 7.21 -18.68 10.95
CA GLN A 441 6.61 -19.28 12.13
C GLN A 441 5.10 -19.06 12.10
N SER A 442 4.34 -20.10 12.44
CA SER A 442 2.88 -20.07 12.57
C SER A 442 2.43 -19.47 13.89
#